data_AF-A0AB39ZKR4-F1
#
_entry.id   AF-A0AB39ZKR4-F1
#
_cell.length_a   1.000
_cell.length_b   1.000
_cell.length_c   1.000
_cell.angle_alpha   90.00
_cell.angle_beta   90.00
_cell.angle_gamma   90.00
#
_symmetry.space_group_name_H-M   'P 1'
#
loop_
_entity.id
_entity.type
_entity.pdbx_description
1 polymer ?
#
loop_
_entity_poly.entity_id
_entity_poly.type
_entity_poly.pdbx_seq_one_letter_code
_entity_poly.pdbx_strand_id
1 'polypeptide(L)'
;MNPLDKIHALDEIEKEIILCMQSAGQALQELGKEKSSQKNAETQSQQFLKSLSSVESKLSEQINYLTQVSTGQPHEGSGYASAKVLQMAWHRIQHARSRVRELEETKAKHSHAARQQLKRQQEHAAAQQQQQQQQQQQQQMQQAAQQQQPAGGGNAGGGDHPMGSDSSMSTN
;
A
#
# COMPACT_ATOMS: atom_id res chain seq x y z
N MET A 1 -15.02 -5.29 30.58
CA MET A 1 -16.31 -5.84 31.02
C MET A 1 -16.64 -7.01 30.11
N ASN A 2 -16.89 -8.19 30.67
CA ASN A 2 -17.12 -9.41 29.91
C ASN A 2 -18.51 -9.33 29.24
N PRO A 3 -18.71 -9.81 27.99
CA PRO A 3 -20.03 -9.94 27.39
C PRO A 3 -21.07 -10.63 28.27
N LEU A 4 -20.67 -11.59 29.10
CA LEU A 4 -21.53 -12.23 30.10
C LEU A 4 -22.01 -11.23 31.17
N ASP A 5 -21.14 -10.37 31.68
CA ASP A 5 -21.51 -9.33 32.65
C ASP A 5 -22.54 -8.35 32.04
N LYS A 6 -22.49 -8.14 30.72
CA LYS A 6 -23.43 -7.27 30.00
C LYS A 6 -24.82 -7.90 29.88
N ILE A 7 -24.89 -9.19 29.56
CA ILE A 7 -26.15 -9.94 29.55
C ILE A 7 -26.77 -9.92 30.95
N HIS A 8 -25.97 -10.21 31.97
CA HIS A 8 -26.43 -10.14 33.36
C HIS A 8 -26.93 -8.75 33.75
N ALA A 9 -26.25 -7.69 33.30
CA ALA A 9 -26.72 -6.32 33.56
C ALA A 9 -28.08 -6.03 32.90
N LEU A 10 -28.35 -6.58 31.71
CA LEU A 10 -29.66 -6.47 31.06
C LEU A 10 -30.74 -7.27 31.81
N ASP A 11 -30.42 -8.47 32.31
CA ASP A 11 -31.34 -9.26 33.13
C ASP A 11 -31.71 -8.52 34.44
N GLU A 12 -30.76 -7.84 35.06
CA GLU A 12 -31.03 -7.01 36.25
C GLU A 12 -31.90 -5.79 35.92
N ILE A 13 -31.70 -5.17 34.75
CA ILE A 13 -32.60 -4.09 34.27
C ILE A 13 -34.01 -4.64 34.05
N GLU A 14 -34.16 -5.83 33.48
CA GLU A 14 -35.48 -6.46 33.27
C GLU A 14 -36.20 -6.69 34.60
N LYS A 15 -35.49 -7.20 35.62
CA LYS A 15 -36.06 -7.36 36.97
C LYS A 15 -36.50 -6.03 37.57
N GLU A 16 -35.74 -4.95 37.37
CA GLU A 16 -36.14 -3.61 37.85
C GLU A 16 -37.32 -3.02 37.07
N ILE A 17 -37.47 -3.34 35.79
CA ILE A 17 -38.67 -2.98 35.01
C ILE A 17 -39.90 -3.69 35.56
N ILE A 18 -39.79 -4.99 35.88
CA ILE A 18 -40.88 -5.74 36.51
C ILE A 18 -41.27 -5.09 37.84
N LEU A 19 -40.30 -4.75 38.69
CA LEU A 19 -40.55 -4.07 39.96
C LEU A 19 -41.23 -2.71 39.77
N CYS A 20 -40.75 -1.92 38.80
CA CYS A 20 -41.34 -0.63 38.43
C CYS A 20 -42.84 -0.78 38.10
N MET A 21 -43.16 -1.74 37.21
CA MET A 21 -44.54 -2.02 36.81
C MET A 21 -45.40 -2.53 37.99
N GLN A 22 -44.84 -3.37 38.86
CA GLN A 22 -45.54 -3.85 40.05
C GLN A 22 -45.87 -2.72 41.02
N SER A 23 -44.93 -1.82 41.31
CA SER A 23 -45.16 -0.66 42.18
C SER A 23 -46.22 0.28 41.59
N ALA A 24 -46.19 0.54 40.28
CA ALA A 24 -47.24 1.31 39.61
C ALA A 24 -48.62 0.63 39.73
N GLY A 25 -48.68 -0.69 39.47
CA GLY A 25 -49.91 -1.46 39.60
C GLY A 25 -50.48 -1.45 41.02
N GLN A 26 -49.62 -1.59 42.04
CA GLN A 26 -50.02 -1.53 43.44
C GLN A 26 -50.50 -0.13 43.85
N ALA A 27 -49.87 0.94 43.36
CA ALA A 27 -50.32 2.31 43.59
C ALA A 27 -51.72 2.52 43.01
N LEU A 28 -51.96 2.12 41.76
CA LEU A 28 -53.27 2.22 41.12
C LEU A 28 -54.33 1.36 41.82
N GLN A 29 -53.97 0.14 42.23
CA GLN A 29 -54.87 -0.75 42.96
C GLN A 29 -55.27 -0.17 44.31
N GLU A 30 -54.34 0.48 45.03
CA GLU A 30 -54.63 1.16 46.29
C GLU A 30 -55.58 2.35 46.09
N LEU A 31 -55.36 3.15 45.05
CA LEU A 31 -56.21 4.29 44.71
C LEU A 31 -57.62 3.86 44.28
N GLY A 32 -57.77 2.64 43.73
CA GLY A 32 -59.06 2.07 43.34
C GLY A 32 -59.91 1.50 44.47
N LYS A 33 -59.43 1.50 45.72
CA LYS A 33 -60.18 0.98 46.89
C LYS A 33 -61.23 1.97 47.37
N GLU A 34 -62.37 1.46 47.87
CA GLU A 34 -63.42 2.28 48.51
C GLU A 34 -62.91 3.08 49.72
N LYS A 35 -61.92 2.54 50.44
CA LYS A 35 -61.15 3.23 51.49
C LYS A 35 -59.67 3.13 51.16
N SER A 36 -59.16 4.10 50.42
CA SER A 36 -57.75 4.16 50.02
C SER A 36 -56.85 4.63 51.16
N SER A 37 -55.66 4.02 51.27
CA SER A 37 -54.58 4.49 52.13
C SER A 37 -53.65 5.40 51.34
N GLN A 38 -53.72 6.70 51.60
CA GLN A 38 -52.85 7.69 50.97
C GLN A 38 -51.37 7.39 51.20
N LYS A 39 -51.00 6.97 52.42
CA LYS A 39 -49.62 6.58 52.75
C LYS A 39 -49.12 5.41 51.89
N ASN A 40 -49.97 4.41 51.65
CA ASN A 40 -49.59 3.25 50.84
C ASN A 40 -49.45 3.64 49.36
N ALA A 41 -50.41 4.40 48.82
CA ALA A 41 -50.37 4.88 47.45
C ALA A 41 -49.11 5.73 47.19
N GLU A 42 -48.76 6.60 48.14
CA GLU A 42 -47.57 7.43 48.05
C GLU A 42 -46.27 6.61 48.16
N THR A 43 -46.22 5.63 49.06
CA THR A 43 -45.06 4.72 49.18
C THR A 43 -44.82 3.97 47.86
N GLN A 44 -45.87 3.42 47.26
CA GLN A 44 -45.76 2.70 45.97
C GLN A 44 -45.39 3.63 44.82
N SER A 45 -45.90 4.86 44.82
CA SER A 45 -45.55 5.88 43.83
C SER A 45 -44.07 6.29 43.94
N GLN A 46 -43.55 6.45 45.17
CA GLN A 46 -42.13 6.74 45.39
C GLN A 46 -41.24 5.57 44.95
N GLN A 47 -41.65 4.33 45.23
CA GLN A 47 -40.92 3.14 44.80
C GLN A 47 -40.91 3.02 43.26
N PHE A 48 -42.03 3.32 42.60
CA PHE A 48 -42.11 3.42 41.14
C PHE A 48 -41.11 4.43 40.59
N LEU A 49 -41.12 5.67 41.09
CA LEU A 49 -40.21 6.73 40.64
C LEU A 49 -38.74 6.36 40.83
N LYS A 50 -38.40 5.76 41.98
CA LYS A 50 -37.04 5.30 42.26
C LYS A 50 -36.60 4.19 41.30
N SER A 51 -37.47 3.20 41.07
CA SER A 51 -37.18 2.10 40.14
C SER A 51 -37.04 2.61 38.71
N LEU A 52 -37.92 3.53 38.29
CA LEU A 52 -37.89 4.14 36.97
C LEU A 52 -36.59 4.90 36.72
N SER A 53 -36.17 5.72 37.69
CA SER A 53 -34.90 6.47 37.60
C SER A 53 -33.68 5.53 37.51
N SER A 54 -33.69 4.43 38.25
CA SER A 54 -32.64 3.40 38.15
C SER A 54 -32.60 2.75 36.76
N VAL A 55 -33.75 2.35 36.24
CA VAL A 55 -33.88 1.76 34.89
C VAL A 55 -33.38 2.72 33.82
N GLU A 56 -33.79 4.00 33.86
CA GLU A 56 -33.34 5.02 32.90
C GLU A 56 -31.83 5.23 32.93
N SER A 57 -31.24 5.33 34.13
CA SER A 57 -29.79 5.51 34.29
C SER A 57 -29.03 4.32 33.70
N LYS A 58 -29.43 3.09 34.06
CA LYS A 58 -28.76 1.87 33.61
C LYS A 58 -28.92 1.63 32.12
N LEU A 59 -30.10 1.88 31.55
CA LEU A 59 -30.30 1.79 30.10
C LEU A 59 -29.46 2.83 29.35
N SER A 60 -29.37 4.05 29.87
CA SER A 60 -28.53 5.11 29.28
C SER A 60 -27.05 4.69 29.26
N GLU A 61 -26.55 4.08 30.35
CA GLU A 61 -25.20 3.52 30.39
C GLU A 61 -24.98 2.42 29.34
N GLN A 62 -25.94 1.51 29.16
CA GLN A 62 -25.83 0.47 28.13
C GLN A 62 -25.89 1.04 26.72
N ILE A 63 -26.73 2.05 26.46
CA ILE A 63 -26.80 2.75 25.17
C ILE A 63 -25.48 3.47 24.88
N ASN A 64 -24.93 4.19 25.87
CA ASN A 64 -23.64 4.86 25.74
C ASN A 64 -22.52 3.85 25.47
N TYR A 65 -22.51 2.73 26.17
CA TYR A 65 -21.57 1.65 25.92
C TYR A 65 -21.71 1.09 24.51
N LEU A 66 -22.92 0.70 24.09
CA LEU A 66 -23.20 0.19 22.74
C LEU A 66 -22.76 1.19 21.66
N THR A 67 -23.00 2.49 21.89
CA THR A 67 -22.54 3.56 21.01
C THR A 67 -21.01 3.59 20.95
N GLN A 68 -20.32 3.55 22.09
CA GLN A 68 -18.86 3.56 22.18
C GLN A 68 -18.22 2.34 21.50
N VAL A 69 -18.82 1.15 21.68
CA VAL A 69 -18.28 -0.07 21.07
C VAL A 69 -18.64 -0.21 19.60
N SER A 70 -19.82 0.26 19.18
CA SER A 70 -20.24 0.21 17.78
C SER A 70 -19.54 1.26 16.91
N THR A 71 -19.00 2.34 17.51
CA THR A 71 -18.31 3.43 16.79
C THR A 71 -16.78 3.31 16.79
N GLY A 72 -16.22 2.18 17.26
CA GLY A 72 -14.83 1.82 16.97
C GLY A 72 -13.78 2.18 18.03
N GLN A 73 -14.15 2.33 19.31
CA GLN A 73 -13.14 2.21 20.36
C GLN A 73 -12.54 0.78 20.33
N PRO A 74 -11.24 0.58 20.46
CA PRO A 74 -10.60 -0.74 20.33
C PRO A 74 -10.85 -1.56 21.59
N HIS A 75 -12.01 -2.23 21.68
CA HIS A 75 -12.19 -3.33 22.60
C HIS A 75 -11.62 -4.57 21.90
N GLU A 76 -10.60 -5.14 22.53
CA GLU A 76 -10.00 -6.42 22.14
C GLU A 76 -11.14 -7.45 21.96
N GLY A 77 -11.47 -7.77 20.70
CA GLY A 77 -12.51 -8.74 20.37
C GLY A 77 -13.66 -8.27 19.47
N SER A 78 -13.76 -7.00 19.06
CA SER A 78 -14.74 -6.64 18.00
C SER A 78 -14.21 -6.94 16.60
N GLY A 79 -15.11 -7.36 15.71
CA GLY A 79 -14.79 -7.64 14.31
C GLY A 79 -14.14 -6.45 13.59
N TYR A 80 -14.29 -5.22 14.10
CA TYR A 80 -13.59 -4.04 13.60
C TYR A 80 -12.06 -4.16 13.69
N ALA A 81 -11.52 -4.71 14.79
CA ALA A 81 -10.08 -4.92 14.93
C ALA A 81 -9.58 -5.89 13.85
N SER A 82 -10.27 -7.01 13.65
CA SER A 82 -9.96 -7.99 12.60
C SER A 82 -10.12 -7.41 11.20
N ALA A 83 -11.17 -6.61 10.95
CA ALA A 83 -11.40 -5.94 9.67
C ALA A 83 -10.31 -4.90 9.38
N LYS A 84 -9.85 -4.16 10.38
CA LYS A 84 -8.76 -3.19 10.22
C LYS A 84 -7.42 -3.87 9.99
N VAL A 85 -7.13 -4.96 10.71
CA VAL A 85 -5.95 -5.80 10.49
C VAL A 85 -5.96 -6.34 9.05
N LEU A 86 -7.10 -6.85 8.58
CA LEU A 86 -7.28 -7.31 7.20
C LEU A 86 -7.05 -6.16 6.19
N GLN A 87 -7.63 -4.99 6.42
CA GLN A 87 -7.43 -3.81 5.57
C GLN A 87 -5.94 -3.44 5.50
N MET A 88 -5.24 -3.38 6.63
CA MET A 88 -3.81 -3.11 6.67
C MET A 88 -2.98 -4.20 5.99
N ALA A 89 -3.33 -5.47 6.17
CA ALA A 89 -2.68 -6.58 5.49
C ALA A 89 -2.82 -6.45 3.96
N TRP A 90 -4.01 -6.06 3.49
CA TRP A 90 -4.24 -5.79 2.06
C TRP A 90 -3.33 -4.68 1.53
N HIS A 91 -3.25 -3.54 2.22
CA HIS A 91 -2.34 -2.44 1.83
C HIS A 91 -0.87 -2.88 1.84
N ARG A 92 -0.44 -3.65 2.85
CA ARG A 92 0.92 -4.19 2.92
C ARG A 92 1.24 -5.12 1.75
N ILE A 93 0.30 -5.99 1.37
CA ILE A 93 0.44 -6.90 0.23
C ILE A 93 0.53 -6.10 -1.08
N GLN A 94 -0.32 -5.09 -1.28
CA GLN A 94 -0.26 -4.25 -2.48
C GLN A 94 1.07 -3.50 -2.58
N HIS A 95 1.57 -2.95 -1.48
CA HIS A 95 2.88 -2.30 -1.45
C HIS A 95 4.02 -3.30 -1.76
N ALA A 96 4.00 -4.50 -1.16
CA ALA A 96 4.98 -5.54 -1.46
C ALA A 96 4.95 -5.96 -2.94
N ARG A 97 3.75 -6.13 -3.52
CA ARG A 97 3.57 -6.43 -4.95
C ARG A 97 4.14 -5.33 -5.85
N SER A 98 3.88 -4.05 -5.54
CA SER A 98 4.47 -2.92 -6.27
C SER A 98 5.99 -2.99 -6.24
N ARG A 99 6.56 -3.21 -5.05
CA ARG A 99 8.01 -3.24 -4.88
C ARG A 99 8.68 -4.42 -5.60
N VAL A 100 8.05 -5.59 -5.60
CA VAL A 100 8.52 -6.76 -6.37
C VAL A 100 8.51 -6.45 -7.87
N ARG A 101 7.44 -5.84 -8.38
CA ARG A 101 7.33 -5.46 -9.79
C ARG A 101 8.43 -4.47 -10.20
N GLU A 102 8.68 -3.44 -9.38
CA GLU A 102 9.76 -2.47 -9.62
C GLU A 102 11.15 -3.14 -9.68
N LEU A 103 11.38 -4.14 -8.82
CA LEU A 103 12.63 -4.92 -8.83
C LEU A 103 12.75 -5.81 -10.07
N GLU A 104 11.68 -6.43 -10.53
CA GLU A 104 11.66 -7.22 -11.77
C GLU A 104 11.98 -6.34 -12.99
N GLU A 105 11.37 -5.15 -13.07
CA GLU A 105 11.65 -4.17 -14.12
C GLU A 105 13.11 -3.72 -14.09
N THR A 106 13.66 -3.48 -12.89
CA THR A 106 15.07 -3.08 -12.71
C THR A 106 16.03 -4.21 -13.13
N LYS A 107 15.74 -5.45 -12.73
CA LYS A 107 16.50 -6.63 -13.15
C LYS A 107 16.49 -6.81 -14.67
N ALA A 108 15.33 -6.63 -15.30
CA ALA A 108 15.18 -6.74 -16.75
C ALA A 108 16.02 -5.67 -17.48
N LYS A 109 15.99 -4.42 -17.00
CA LYS A 109 16.82 -3.33 -17.54
C LYS A 109 18.31 -3.65 -17.44
N HIS A 110 18.78 -4.10 -16.28
CA HIS A 110 20.20 -4.46 -16.11
C HIS A 110 20.63 -5.65 -16.97
N SER A 111 19.80 -6.70 -17.04
CA SER A 111 20.08 -7.85 -17.90
C SER A 111 20.15 -7.46 -19.38
N HIS A 112 19.21 -6.62 -19.84
CA HIS A 112 19.21 -6.11 -21.21
C HIS A 112 20.41 -5.21 -21.50
N ALA A 113 20.76 -4.29 -20.59
CA ALA A 113 21.94 -3.43 -20.71
C ALA A 113 23.24 -4.25 -20.78
N ALA A 114 23.40 -5.25 -19.92
CA ALA A 114 24.55 -6.15 -19.92
C ALA A 114 24.66 -6.92 -21.25
N ARG A 115 23.54 -7.44 -21.77
CA ARG A 115 23.51 -8.14 -23.06
C ARG A 115 23.85 -7.23 -24.23
N GLN A 116 23.35 -5.99 -24.24
CA GLN A 116 23.71 -5.01 -25.26
C GLN A 116 25.19 -4.64 -25.21
N GLN A 117 25.76 -4.48 -24.01
CA GLN A 117 27.17 -4.14 -23.85
C GLN A 117 28.08 -5.27 -24.36
N LEU A 118 27.74 -6.53 -24.08
CA LEU A 118 28.47 -7.68 -24.61
C LEU A 118 28.41 -7.72 -26.14
N LYS A 119 27.25 -7.45 -26.74
CA LYS A 119 27.10 -7.40 -28.21
C LYS A 119 27.98 -6.31 -28.82
N ARG A 120 28.01 -5.11 -28.23
CA ARG A 120 28.89 -4.01 -28.68
C ARG A 120 30.37 -4.37 -28.58
N GLN A 121 30.79 -5.07 -27.51
CA GLN A 121 32.18 -5.53 -27.39
C GLN A 121 32.54 -6.57 -28.46
N GLN A 122 31.63 -7.51 -28.76
CA GLN A 122 31.85 -8.48 -29.84
C GLN A 122 31.95 -7.81 -31.21
N GLU A 123 31.07 -6.84 -31.50
CA GLU A 123 31.10 -6.06 -32.74
C GLU A 123 32.40 -5.26 -32.88
N HIS A 124 32.86 -4.60 -31.81
CA HIS A 124 34.15 -3.88 -31.81
C HIS A 124 35.34 -4.80 -32.03
N ALA A 125 35.38 -5.96 -31.36
CA ALA A 125 36.46 -6.93 -31.52
C ALA A 125 36.50 -7.51 -32.95
N ALA A 126 35.33 -7.81 -33.54
CA ALA A 126 35.22 -8.29 -34.91
C ALA A 126 35.66 -7.22 -35.94
N ALA A 127 35.25 -5.96 -35.77
CA ALA A 127 35.66 -4.86 -36.64
C ALA A 127 37.19 -4.64 -36.59
N GLN A 128 37.79 -4.75 -35.40
CA GLN A 128 39.23 -4.59 -35.22
C GLN A 128 40.04 -5.71 -35.91
N GLN A 129 39.54 -6.96 -35.87
CA GLN A 129 40.14 -8.08 -36.63
C GLN A 129 40.05 -7.85 -38.15
N GLN A 130 38.91 -7.38 -38.65
CA GLN A 130 38.71 -7.17 -40.08
C GLN A 130 39.62 -6.04 -40.62
N GLN A 131 39.87 -5.00 -39.83
CA GLN A 131 40.75 -3.89 -40.19
C GLN A 131 42.23 -4.33 -40.22
N GLN A 132 42.66 -5.21 -39.29
CA GLN A 132 44.01 -5.79 -39.32
C GLN A 132 44.25 -6.68 -40.56
N GLN A 133 43.26 -7.48 -40.97
CA GLN A 133 43.38 -8.28 -42.19
C GLN A 133 43.51 -7.41 -43.45
N GLN A 134 42.74 -6.32 -43.57
CA GLN A 134 42.88 -5.41 -44.70
C GLN A 134 44.24 -4.73 -44.75
N GLN A 135 44.79 -4.28 -43.62
CA GLN A 135 46.12 -3.67 -43.59
C GLN A 135 47.22 -4.66 -43.99
N GLN A 136 47.17 -5.91 -43.52
CA GLN A 136 48.14 -6.93 -43.93
C GLN A 136 48.06 -7.24 -45.44
N GLN A 137 46.85 -7.32 -45.99
CA GLN A 137 46.66 -7.60 -47.41
C GLN A 137 47.15 -6.44 -48.29
N GLN A 138 46.96 -5.20 -47.84
CA GLN A 138 47.45 -4.02 -48.54
C GLN A 138 48.98 -3.90 -48.50
N GLN A 139 49.63 -4.23 -47.36
CA GLN A 139 51.08 -4.32 -47.25
C GLN A 139 51.68 -5.42 -48.15
N GLN A 140 51.03 -6.58 -48.24
CA GLN A 140 51.48 -7.65 -49.13
C GLN A 140 51.37 -7.25 -50.60
N MET A 141 50.29 -6.59 -51.02
CA MET A 141 50.18 -6.06 -52.38
C MET A 141 51.25 -5.00 -52.68
N GLN A 142 51.58 -4.15 -51.72
CA GLN A 142 52.58 -3.09 -51.91
C GLN A 142 54.01 -3.67 -51.99
N GLN A 143 54.34 -4.71 -51.22
CA GLN A 143 55.61 -5.44 -51.36
C GLN A 143 55.69 -6.23 -52.66
N ALA A 144 54.58 -6.85 -53.11
CA ALA A 144 54.54 -7.54 -54.41
C ALA A 144 54.72 -6.56 -55.58
N ALA A 145 54.17 -5.34 -55.49
CA ALA A 145 54.35 -4.30 -56.50
C ALA A 145 55.79 -3.73 -56.55
N GLN A 146 56.55 -3.80 -55.44
CA GLN A 146 57.90 -3.25 -55.36
C GLN A 146 59.00 -4.19 -55.90
N GLN A 147 58.69 -5.46 -56.19
CA GLN A 147 59.59 -6.39 -56.90
C GLN A 147 59.46 -6.35 -58.43
N GLN A 148 58.60 -5.49 -58.98
CA GLN A 148 58.56 -5.20 -60.42
C GLN A 148 58.76 -3.71 -60.68
N GLN A 149 60.02 -3.26 -60.67
CA GLN A 149 60.42 -2.11 -61.49
C GLN A 149 61.75 -2.39 -62.21
N PRO A 150 61.81 -2.23 -63.55
CA PRO A 150 63.06 -2.14 -64.29
C PRO A 150 63.69 -0.75 -64.08
N ALA A 151 65.02 -0.72 -64.10
CA ALA A 151 65.81 0.51 -64.04
C ALA A 151 65.63 1.34 -65.32
N GLY A 152 65.42 2.65 -65.17
CA GLY A 152 65.45 3.61 -66.27
C GLY A 152 65.11 5.02 -65.79
N GLY A 153 66.13 5.85 -65.57
CA GLY A 153 66.02 7.19 -65.04
C GLY A 153 65.47 8.24 -66.03
N GLY A 154 65.21 9.44 -65.51
CA GLY A 154 64.88 10.59 -66.34
C GLY A 154 64.17 11.71 -65.60
N ASN A 155 64.96 12.66 -65.12
CA ASN A 155 64.61 13.95 -64.53
C ASN A 155 63.66 14.81 -65.40
N ALA A 156 62.68 15.50 -64.80
CA ALA A 156 62.48 16.96 -64.88
C ALA A 156 61.08 17.42 -64.43
N GLY A 157 61.05 18.37 -63.49
CA GLY A 157 60.34 19.64 -63.73
C GLY A 157 58.94 19.85 -63.15
N GLY A 158 58.86 20.73 -62.13
CA GLY A 158 57.73 21.62 -61.84
C GLY A 158 56.51 20.95 -61.20
N GLY A 159 55.82 21.51 -60.21
CA GLY A 159 55.79 22.85 -59.66
C GLY A 159 54.46 22.97 -58.90
N ASP A 160 54.51 23.70 -57.79
CA ASP A 160 53.40 24.29 -57.05
C ASP A 160 52.42 23.46 -56.17
N HIS A 161 52.41 23.94 -54.93
CA HIS A 161 51.50 23.76 -53.78
C HIS A 161 50.27 24.71 -53.92
N PRO A 162 49.39 24.91 -52.91
CA PRO A 162 48.63 23.98 -52.03
C PRO A 162 47.16 24.45 -51.81
N MET A 163 46.50 23.88 -50.79
CA MET A 163 45.41 24.43 -49.94
C MET A 163 43.94 24.08 -50.24
N GLY A 164 43.25 23.66 -49.19
CA GLY A 164 41.79 23.54 -49.15
C GLY A 164 41.26 22.72 -47.97
N SER A 165 41.43 23.25 -46.75
CA SER A 165 40.82 22.81 -45.49
C SER A 165 39.31 23.11 -45.43
N ASP A 166 38.69 22.71 -44.30
CA ASP A 166 37.35 23.04 -43.77
C ASP A 166 36.18 22.11 -44.15
N SER A 167 35.21 21.82 -43.29
CA SER A 167 35.05 22.03 -41.84
C SER A 167 33.88 21.19 -41.33
N SER A 168 33.81 21.10 -40.00
CA SER A 168 32.75 20.56 -39.13
C SER A 168 31.29 20.64 -39.60
N MET A 169 30.51 19.61 -39.25
CA MET A 169 29.08 19.76 -38.97
C MET A 169 28.65 18.82 -37.82
N SER A 170 28.54 19.39 -36.62
CA SER A 170 27.89 18.78 -35.46
C SER A 170 26.37 18.88 -35.62
N THR A 171 25.64 17.79 -35.36
CA THR A 171 24.21 17.85 -35.04
C THR A 171 23.83 16.82 -33.98
N ASN A 172 23.05 17.32 -33.02
CA ASN A 172 22.21 16.70 -31.98
C ASN A 172 22.81 15.81 -30.89
#